data_AF-A0A3C0VGP7-F1
#
_entry.id   AF-A0A3C0VGP7-F1
#
_cell.length_a   1.000
_cell.length_b   1.000
_cell.length_c   1.000
_cell.angle_alpha   90.00
_cell.angle_beta   90.00
_cell.angle_gamma   90.00
#
_symmetry.space_group_name_H-M   'P 1'
#
loop_
_entity.id
_entity.type
_entity.pdbx_description
1 polymer ?
#
loop_
_entity_poly.entity_id
_entity_poly.type
_entity_poly.pdbx_seq_one_letter_code
_entity_poly.pdbx_strand_id
1 'polypeptide(L)'
;LVETYFNSPPWPDPATQPEYFAAWLDYVRYMVRHFKDRVRYFEIWNEWNVPVPPEKAEEHRAHYARLAAPTAAVIREEYPDARIVMGSTSGLSADLIEEWVRALKGLVDVVGFHPYYHVDPQDIRDYPQRIASLRERLEPLGFRGELMATEWSWFAP
;
A
#
# COMPACT_ATOMS: atom_id res chain seq x y z
N LEU A 1 -2.50 -12.98 26.94
CA LEU A 1 -3.12 -11.82 26.29
C LEU A 1 -2.05 -11.21 25.41
N VAL A 2 -2.22 -11.25 24.09
CA VAL A 2 -1.30 -10.54 23.17
C VAL A 2 -1.60 -9.06 23.34
N GLU A 3 -0.62 -8.29 23.82
CA GLU A 3 -0.71 -6.84 23.81
C GLU A 3 -0.75 -6.37 22.35
N THR A 4 -1.95 -6.07 21.87
CA THR A 4 -2.12 -5.42 20.57
C THR A 4 -1.83 -3.94 20.77
N TYR A 5 -0.59 -3.53 20.53
CA TYR A 5 -0.31 -2.12 20.26
C TYR A 5 -0.90 -1.79 18.88
N PHE A 6 -1.59 -0.66 18.76
CA PHE A 6 -2.18 -0.20 17.49
C PHE A 6 -1.16 -0.18 16.33
N ASN A 7 0.12 0.06 16.64
CA ASN A 7 1.20 0.13 15.66
C ASN A 7 2.00 -1.19 15.48
N SER A 8 1.70 -2.22 16.27
CA SER A 8 2.40 -3.52 16.22
C SER A 8 1.50 -4.71 16.60
N PRO A 9 0.24 -4.80 16.13
CA PRO A 9 -0.51 -6.04 16.30
C PRO A 9 0.21 -7.16 15.53
N PRO A 10 -0.04 -8.43 15.84
CA PRO A 10 0.43 -9.52 14.99
C PRO A 10 -0.20 -9.30 13.61
N TRP A 11 0.60 -8.82 12.66
CA TRP A 11 0.16 -8.62 11.29
C TRP A 11 -0.09 -9.99 10.64
N PRO A 12 -1.08 -10.15 9.74
CA PRO A 12 -1.33 -11.43 9.08
C PRO A 12 -0.12 -11.82 8.21
N ASP A 13 0.76 -12.69 8.71
CA ASP A 13 1.90 -13.20 7.94
C ASP A 13 1.60 -14.62 7.45
N PRO A 14 1.52 -14.86 6.13
CA PRO A 14 1.35 -16.22 5.61
C PRO A 14 2.46 -17.18 6.05
N ALA A 15 3.66 -16.67 6.35
CA ALA A 15 4.81 -17.49 6.73
C ALA A 15 4.77 -17.96 8.19
N THR A 16 4.20 -17.16 9.10
CA THR A 16 4.21 -17.47 10.55
C THR A 16 2.83 -17.72 11.13
N GLN A 17 1.77 -17.28 10.44
CA GLN A 17 0.38 -17.31 10.92
C GLN A 17 -0.60 -17.67 9.79
N PRO A 18 -0.50 -18.87 9.20
CA PRO A 18 -1.30 -19.25 8.02
C PRO A 18 -2.81 -19.25 8.26
N GLU A 19 -3.28 -19.64 9.45
CA GLU A 19 -4.71 -19.62 9.79
C GLU A 19 -5.26 -18.19 9.90
N TYR A 20 -4.50 -17.30 10.54
CA TYR A 20 -4.88 -15.89 10.64
C TYR A 20 -4.82 -15.20 9.28
N PHE A 21 -3.84 -15.56 8.44
CA PHE A 21 -3.77 -15.08 7.07
C PHE A 21 -4.94 -15.58 6.21
N ALA A 22 -5.37 -16.83 6.36
CA ALA A 22 -6.57 -17.34 5.70
C ALA A 22 -7.82 -16.56 6.13
N ALA A 23 -7.99 -16.33 7.43
CA ALA A 23 -9.10 -15.53 7.97
C ALA A 23 -9.08 -14.08 7.46
N TRP A 24 -7.90 -13.49 7.29
CA TRP A 24 -7.73 -12.18 6.64
C TRP A 24 -8.26 -12.19 5.20
N LEU A 25 -7.90 -13.19 4.40
CA LEU A 25 -8.37 -13.30 3.02
C LEU A 25 -9.89 -13.54 2.94
N ASP A 26 -10.46 -14.31 3.87
CA ASP A 26 -11.91 -14.49 3.96
C ASP A 26 -12.64 -13.19 4.32
N TYR A 27 -12.08 -12.40 5.23
CA TYR A 27 -12.57 -11.06 5.55
C TYR A 27 -12.52 -10.13 4.33
N VAL A 28 -11.39 -10.07 3.63
CA VAL A 28 -11.25 -9.27 2.40
C VAL A 28 -12.30 -9.70 1.37
N ARG A 29 -12.46 -11.01 1.15
CA ARG A 29 -13.45 -11.56 0.22
C ARG A 29 -14.87 -11.12 0.59
N TYR A 30 -15.23 -11.22 1.86
CA TYR A 30 -16.52 -10.77 2.38
C TYR A 30 -16.73 -9.27 2.13
N MET A 31 -15.74 -8.43 2.45
CA MET A 31 -15.84 -6.98 2.32
C MET A 31 -15.95 -6.54 0.86
N VAL A 32 -15.14 -7.13 -0.04
CA VAL A 32 -15.20 -6.82 -1.47
C VAL A 32 -16.56 -7.20 -2.04
N ARG A 33 -17.09 -8.39 -1.73
CA ARG A 33 -18.44 -8.80 -2.15
C ARG A 33 -19.52 -7.87 -1.61
N HIS A 34 -19.40 -7.48 -0.34
CA HIS A 34 -20.36 -6.60 0.29
C HIS A 34 -20.39 -5.23 -0.41
N PHE A 35 -19.22 -4.61 -0.63
CA PHE A 35 -19.12 -3.26 -1.18
C PHE A 35 -19.02 -3.17 -2.70
N LYS A 36 -19.01 -4.30 -3.40
CA LYS A 36 -19.07 -4.38 -4.87
C LYS A 36 -20.19 -3.49 -5.39
N ASP A 37 -19.91 -2.79 -6.49
CA ASP A 37 -20.79 -1.82 -7.16
C ASP A 37 -21.18 -0.58 -6.33
N ARG A 38 -20.69 -0.45 -5.08
CA ARG A 38 -20.88 0.73 -4.21
C ARG A 38 -19.58 1.47 -3.96
N VAL A 39 -18.46 0.75 -3.90
CA VAL A 39 -17.13 1.30 -3.73
C VAL A 39 -16.26 0.81 -4.87
N ARG A 40 -15.48 1.74 -5.46
CA ARG A 40 -14.62 1.43 -6.61
C ARG A 40 -13.17 1.18 -6.22
N TYR A 41 -12.67 1.84 -5.18
CA TYR A 41 -11.28 1.76 -4.76
C TYR A 41 -11.15 0.91 -3.49
N PHE A 42 -10.24 -0.06 -3.52
CA PHE A 42 -9.88 -0.89 -2.37
C PHE A 42 -8.39 -0.69 -2.10
N GLU A 43 -8.09 -0.09 -0.96
CA GLU A 43 -6.72 0.24 -0.57
C GLU A 43 -6.16 -0.79 0.40
N ILE A 44 -4.99 -1.31 0.06
CA ILE A 44 -4.29 -2.31 0.85
C ILE A 44 -3.31 -1.58 1.77
N TRP A 45 -3.82 -1.29 2.96
CA TRP A 45 -3.09 -0.74 4.10
C TRP A 45 -2.72 0.74 4.02
N ASN A 46 -2.26 1.28 5.16
CA ASN A 46 -1.79 2.65 5.37
C ASN A 46 -0.36 2.67 5.92
N GLU A 47 0.56 3.35 5.25
CA GLU A 47 1.94 3.64 5.72
C GLU A 47 2.73 2.42 6.21
N TRP A 48 2.62 1.27 5.50
CA TRP A 48 3.35 0.06 5.88
C TRP A 48 4.88 0.26 5.89
N ASN A 49 5.41 1.28 5.23
CA ASN A 49 6.84 1.58 5.24
C ASN A 49 7.36 2.16 6.58
N VAL A 50 6.48 2.45 7.55
CA VAL A 50 6.85 2.95 8.88
C VAL A 50 6.87 1.81 9.90
N PRO A 51 8.04 1.19 10.17
CA PRO A 51 8.14 0.06 11.08
C PRO A 51 8.00 0.46 12.54
N VAL A 52 7.32 -0.38 13.32
CA VAL A 52 7.31 -0.30 14.78
C VAL A 52 7.57 -1.70 15.36
N PRO A 53 8.74 -1.94 16.00
CA PRO A 53 9.82 -1.01 16.27
C PRO A 53 10.77 -0.82 15.04
N PRO A 54 11.55 0.30 14.96
CA PRO A 54 12.31 0.66 13.77
C PRO A 54 13.34 -0.37 13.28
N GLU A 55 13.91 -1.16 14.19
CA GLU A 55 14.91 -2.19 13.89
C GLU A 55 14.39 -3.33 13.01
N LYS A 56 13.07 -3.46 12.82
CA LYS A 56 12.46 -4.49 11.96
C LYS A 56 12.11 -3.99 10.56
N ALA A 57 12.65 -2.84 10.13
CA ALA A 57 12.26 -2.16 8.90
C ALA A 57 12.27 -3.04 7.64
N GLU A 58 13.32 -3.85 7.45
CA GLU A 58 13.46 -4.68 6.25
C GLU A 58 12.44 -5.83 6.22
N GLU A 59 12.33 -6.58 7.31
CA GLU A 59 11.33 -7.63 7.46
C GLU A 59 9.91 -7.09 7.29
N HIS A 60 9.63 -5.92 7.88
CA HIS A 60 8.36 -5.23 7.77
C HIS A 60 8.04 -4.91 6.31
N ARG A 61 8.97 -4.31 5.56
CA ARG A 61 8.76 -4.00 4.13
C ARG A 61 8.56 -5.23 3.27
N ALA A 62 9.31 -6.30 3.51
CA ALA A 62 9.15 -7.56 2.79
C ALA A 62 7.79 -8.23 3.11
N HIS A 63 7.30 -8.07 4.34
CA HIS A 63 6.00 -8.59 4.75
C HIS A 63 4.84 -7.93 4.00
N TYR A 64 4.92 -6.62 3.70
CA TYR A 64 3.90 -5.94 2.91
C TYR A 64 3.58 -6.70 1.61
N ALA A 65 4.59 -7.01 0.81
CA ALA A 65 4.39 -7.69 -0.47
C ALA A 65 3.77 -9.09 -0.31
N ARG A 66 4.16 -9.83 0.75
CA ARG A 66 3.59 -11.15 1.08
C ARG A 66 2.11 -11.07 1.46
N LEU A 67 1.69 -9.99 2.11
CA LEU A 67 0.29 -9.72 2.44
C LEU A 67 -0.49 -9.18 1.23
N ALA A 68 0.06 -8.17 0.56
CA ALA A 68 -0.63 -7.37 -0.42
C ALA A 68 -0.86 -8.11 -1.74
N ALA A 69 0.07 -8.95 -2.20
CA ALA A 69 -0.13 -9.68 -3.45
C ALA A 69 -1.32 -10.67 -3.39
N PRO A 70 -1.45 -11.55 -2.38
CA PRO A 70 -2.63 -12.41 -2.25
C PRO A 70 -3.91 -11.61 -1.96
N THR A 71 -3.82 -10.52 -1.18
CA THR A 71 -4.96 -9.63 -0.92
C THR A 71 -5.48 -9.02 -2.22
N ALA A 72 -4.60 -8.47 -3.06
CA ALA A 72 -4.94 -7.92 -4.37
C ALA A 72 -5.54 -8.98 -5.31
N ALA A 73 -5.00 -10.21 -5.29
CA ALA A 73 -5.56 -11.32 -6.06
C ALA A 73 -7.01 -11.64 -5.64
N VAL A 74 -7.29 -11.73 -4.34
CA VAL A 74 -8.66 -11.95 -3.83
C VAL A 74 -9.60 -10.80 -4.20
N ILE A 75 -9.15 -9.55 -4.11
CA ILE A 75 -9.96 -8.40 -4.55
C ILE A 75 -10.29 -8.53 -6.04
N ARG A 76 -9.31 -8.84 -6.89
CA ARG A 76 -9.51 -8.99 -8.34
C ARG A 76 -10.44 -10.16 -8.69
N GLU A 77 -10.34 -11.29 -7.97
CA GLU A 77 -11.23 -12.44 -8.13
C GLU A 77 -12.70 -12.07 -7.88
N GLU A 78 -12.96 -11.34 -6.80
CA GLU A 78 -14.33 -10.98 -6.40
C GLU A 78 -14.91 -9.82 -7.20
N TYR A 79 -14.05 -8.87 -7.56
CA TYR A 79 -14.43 -7.70 -8.33
C TYR A 79 -13.38 -7.35 -9.40
N PRO A 80 -13.53 -7.90 -10.62
CA PRO A 80 -12.61 -7.66 -11.72
C PRO A 80 -12.46 -6.20 -12.15
N ASP A 81 -13.40 -5.31 -11.83
CA ASP A 81 -13.34 -3.88 -12.16
C ASP A 81 -12.97 -2.98 -10.96
N ALA A 82 -12.66 -3.56 -9.80
CA ALA A 82 -12.13 -2.83 -8.66
C ALA A 82 -10.83 -2.10 -9.05
N ARG A 83 -10.64 -0.90 -8.49
CA ARG A 83 -9.35 -0.20 -8.47
C ARG A 83 -8.60 -0.59 -7.22
N ILE A 84 -7.52 -1.34 -7.38
CA ILE A 84 -6.71 -1.82 -6.26
C ILE A 84 -5.58 -0.83 -6.01
N VAL A 85 -5.55 -0.24 -4.81
CA VAL A 85 -4.56 0.75 -4.38
C VAL A 85 -3.51 0.07 -3.49
N MET A 86 -2.23 0.30 -3.79
CA MET A 86 -1.11 -0.16 -2.97
C MET A 86 -0.24 1.00 -2.48
N GLY A 87 0.64 0.70 -1.53
CA GLY A 87 1.68 1.60 -1.07
C GLY A 87 1.20 2.42 0.12
N SER A 88 0.45 3.48 -0.20
CA SER A 88 0.03 4.52 0.75
C SER A 88 1.15 4.86 1.73
N THR A 89 2.36 5.01 1.16
CA THR A 89 3.59 5.12 1.93
C THR A 89 3.66 6.46 2.64
N SER A 90 4.19 6.49 3.86
CA SER A 90 4.62 7.73 4.49
C SER A 90 5.80 8.29 3.69
N GLY A 91 5.60 9.42 3.01
CA GLY A 91 6.52 9.96 2.01
C GLY A 91 6.45 9.27 0.64
N LEU A 92 7.24 9.77 -0.30
CA LEU A 92 7.35 9.24 -1.67
C LEU A 92 8.65 8.43 -1.84
N SER A 93 8.70 7.23 -1.26
CA SER A 93 9.88 6.35 -1.37
C SER A 93 9.88 5.57 -2.69
N ALA A 94 10.39 6.18 -3.76
CA ALA A 94 10.32 5.61 -5.11
C ALA A 94 10.97 4.21 -5.25
N ASP A 95 12.10 3.95 -4.56
CA ASP A 95 12.75 2.62 -4.58
C ASP A 95 11.86 1.53 -4.02
N LEU A 96 11.24 1.81 -2.87
CA LEU A 96 10.34 0.87 -2.20
C LEU A 96 9.06 0.63 -3.01
N ILE A 97 8.49 1.71 -3.56
CA ILE A 97 7.30 1.61 -4.41
C ILE A 97 7.60 0.75 -5.63
N GLU A 98 8.74 0.95 -6.29
CA GLU A 98 9.17 0.13 -7.42
C GLU A 98 9.31 -1.35 -7.05
N GLU A 99 9.93 -1.65 -5.91
CA GLU A 99 10.05 -3.02 -5.37
C GLU A 99 8.67 -3.67 -5.17
N TRP A 100 7.75 -2.96 -4.52
CA TRP A 100 6.41 -3.48 -4.26
C TRP A 100 5.58 -3.64 -5.53
N VAL A 101 5.59 -2.68 -6.46
CA VAL A 101 4.91 -2.81 -7.75
C VAL A 101 5.40 -4.05 -8.50
N ARG A 102 6.72 -4.29 -8.50
CA ARG A 102 7.31 -5.50 -9.10
C ARG A 102 6.80 -6.78 -8.42
N ALA A 103 6.73 -6.80 -7.09
CA ALA A 103 6.27 -7.96 -6.33
C ALA A 103 4.78 -8.27 -6.53
N LEU A 104 3.95 -7.25 -6.76
CA LEU A 104 2.50 -7.39 -6.99
C LEU A 104 2.15 -7.75 -8.43
N LYS A 105 3.11 -7.84 -9.35
CA LYS A 105 2.98 -8.47 -10.69
C LYS A 105 1.76 -7.98 -11.51
N GLY A 106 1.49 -6.68 -11.50
CA GLY A 106 0.41 -6.07 -12.28
C GLY A 106 -0.99 -6.23 -11.68
N LEU A 107 -1.10 -6.63 -10.40
CA LEU A 107 -2.40 -6.72 -9.70
C LEU A 107 -2.96 -5.36 -9.25
N VAL A 108 -2.18 -4.28 -9.35
CA VAL A 108 -2.52 -2.96 -8.81
C VAL A 108 -2.85 -1.96 -9.90
N ASP A 109 -3.87 -1.14 -9.62
CA ASP A 109 -4.33 -0.07 -10.52
C ASP A 109 -3.84 1.31 -10.07
N VAL A 110 -3.51 1.46 -8.79
CA VAL A 110 -3.14 2.75 -8.20
C VAL A 110 -1.97 2.54 -7.25
N VAL A 111 -1.00 3.44 -7.34
CA VAL A 111 0.05 3.59 -6.32
C VAL A 111 -0.30 4.83 -5.50
N GLY A 112 -0.70 4.58 -4.26
CA GLY A 112 -0.91 5.57 -3.22
C GLY A 112 0.41 5.97 -2.55
N PHE A 113 0.52 7.22 -2.13
CA PHE A 113 1.62 7.74 -1.32
C PHE A 113 1.18 8.99 -0.57
N HIS A 114 1.84 9.29 0.54
CA HIS A 114 1.54 10.44 1.39
C HIS A 114 2.73 11.40 1.30
N PRO A 115 2.70 12.39 0.40
CA PRO A 115 3.90 13.16 0.07
C PRO A 115 4.38 14.07 1.21
N TYR A 116 3.56 14.27 2.25
CA TYR A 116 3.70 15.19 3.39
C TYR A 116 4.77 16.27 3.19
N TYR A 117 4.31 17.48 2.89
CA TYR A 117 5.16 18.64 2.93
C TYR A 117 5.27 19.11 4.37
N HIS A 118 6.49 19.11 4.90
CA HIS A 118 6.78 19.51 6.26
C HIS A 118 6.70 21.05 6.38
N VAL A 119 7.58 21.65 7.18
CA VAL A 119 7.52 23.07 7.53
C VAL A 119 7.71 24.04 6.36
N ASP A 120 8.30 23.62 5.23
CA ASP A 120 8.51 24.50 4.09
C ASP A 120 7.43 24.27 2.99
N PRO A 121 6.50 25.22 2.79
CA PRO A 121 5.52 25.11 1.71
C PRO A 121 6.11 25.20 0.31
N GLN A 122 7.38 25.55 0.15
CA GLN A 122 8.03 25.55 -1.16
C GLN A 122 8.32 24.14 -1.69
N ASP A 123 8.40 23.12 -0.81
CA ASP A 123 8.71 21.74 -1.19
C ASP A 123 7.66 21.13 -2.16
N ILE A 124 6.43 21.64 -2.16
CA ILE A 124 5.39 21.22 -3.09
C ILE A 124 5.75 21.50 -4.56
N ARG A 125 6.67 22.42 -4.82
CA ARG A 125 7.11 22.75 -6.19
C ARG A 125 7.83 21.60 -6.87
N ASP A 126 8.41 20.67 -6.11
CA ASP A 126 9.05 19.47 -6.63
C ASP A 126 8.05 18.36 -6.99
N TYR A 127 6.77 18.50 -6.59
CA TYR A 127 5.77 17.46 -6.76
C TYR A 127 5.66 16.97 -8.21
N PRO A 128 5.50 17.84 -9.23
CA PRO A 128 5.34 17.38 -10.60
C PRO A 128 6.53 16.54 -11.08
N GLN A 129 7.75 16.96 -10.76
CA GLN A 129 8.99 16.27 -11.14
C GLN A 129 9.11 14.92 -10.42
N ARG A 130 8.77 14.87 -9.13
CA ARG A 130 8.77 13.62 -8.34
C ARG A 130 7.77 12.60 -8.88
N ILE A 131 6.56 13.04 -9.26
CA ILE A 131 5.55 12.18 -9.88
C ILE A 131 5.96 11.71 -11.27
N ALA A 132 6.56 12.60 -12.08
CA ALA A 132 7.09 12.22 -13.39
C ALA A 132 8.20 11.15 -13.25
N SER A 133 9.15 11.37 -12.33
CA SER A 133 10.22 10.41 -12.06
C SER A 133 9.68 9.07 -11.57
N LEU A 134 8.70 9.06 -10.66
CA LEU A 134 8.08 7.81 -10.22
C LEU A 134 7.40 7.08 -11.39
N ARG A 135 6.68 7.80 -12.26
CA ARG A 135 6.06 7.20 -13.45
C ARG A 135 7.09 6.53 -14.35
N GLU A 136 8.18 7.23 -14.68
CA GLU A 136 9.26 6.71 -15.53
C GLU A 136 9.88 5.42 -14.97
N ARG A 137 9.95 5.29 -13.63
CA ARG A 137 10.45 4.08 -12.96
C ARG A 137 9.49 2.90 -13.02
N LEU A 138 8.18 3.16 -12.96
CA LEU A 138 7.17 2.11 -12.91
C LEU A 138 6.73 1.62 -14.30
N GLU A 139 6.87 2.44 -15.34
CA GLU A 139 6.51 2.06 -16.71
C GLU A 139 7.25 0.80 -17.23
N PRO A 140 8.57 0.63 -17.02
CA PRO A 140 9.29 -0.59 -17.38
C PRO A 140 8.78 -1.85 -16.68
N LEU A 141 8.11 -1.72 -15.52
CA LEU A 141 7.46 -2.82 -14.82
C LEU A 141 6.08 -3.16 -15.39
N GLY A 142 5.64 -2.46 -16.43
CA GLY A 142 4.32 -2.63 -17.04
C GLY A 142 3.20 -1.90 -16.30
N PHE A 143 3.51 -1.10 -15.28
CA PHE A 143 2.50 -0.32 -14.57
C PHE A 143 1.96 0.80 -15.46
N ARG A 144 0.64 0.84 -15.62
CA ARG A 144 -0.09 1.87 -16.40
C ARG A 144 -1.15 2.59 -15.58
N GLY A 145 -1.12 2.38 -14.27
CA GLY A 145 -2.13 2.87 -13.34
C GLY A 145 -1.96 4.33 -12.94
N GLU A 146 -2.76 4.71 -11.96
CA GLU A 146 -2.80 6.05 -11.37
C GLU A 146 -1.71 6.19 -10.28
N LEU A 147 -1.15 7.40 -10.17
CA LEU A 147 -0.29 7.80 -9.06
C LEU A 147 -1.11 8.78 -8.22
N MET A 148 -1.37 8.46 -6.95
CA MET A 148 -2.34 9.18 -6.14
C MET A 148 -1.75 9.60 -4.78
N ALA A 149 -1.85 10.88 -4.46
CA ALA A 149 -1.65 11.35 -3.09
C ALA A 149 -2.91 10.99 -2.28
N THR A 150 -2.86 9.87 -1.54
CA THR A 150 -4.01 9.31 -0.80
C THR A 150 -4.21 9.96 0.57
N GLU A 151 -3.17 10.55 1.12
CA GLU A 151 -3.21 11.43 2.28
C GLU A 151 -2.29 12.62 2.04
N TRP A 152 -2.72 13.81 2.44
CA TRP A 152 -1.88 15.01 2.40
C TRP A 152 -2.36 16.03 3.43
N SER A 153 -1.42 16.74 4.04
CA SER A 153 -1.70 17.80 5.01
C SER A 153 -0.50 18.76 5.10
N TRP A 154 -0.74 19.92 5.71
CA TRP A 154 0.29 20.83 6.19
C TRP A 154 0.43 20.65 7.69
N PHE A 155 1.65 20.42 8.18
CA PHE A 155 1.92 20.40 9.61
C PHE A 155 2.38 21.78 10.05
N ALA A 156 1.75 22.30 11.11
CA ALA A 156 2.26 23.48 11.79
C ALA A 156 3.63 23.16 12.41
N PRO A 157 4.56 24.13 12.48
CA PRO A 157 5.84 23.96 13.17
C PRO A 157 5.67 23.66 14.66
#